data_AF-A0A6A6LFN2-F1
#
_entry.id   AF-A0A6A6LFN2-F1
#
_cell.length_a   1.000
_cell.length_b   1.000
_cell.length_c   1.000
_cell.angle_alpha   90.00
_cell.angle_beta   90.00
_cell.angle_gamma   90.00
#
_symmetry.space_group_name_H-M   'P 1'
#
loop_
_entity.id
_entity.type
_entity.pdbx_description
1 polymer ?
#
loop_
_entity_poly.entity_id
_entity_poly.type
_entity_poly.pdbx_seq_one_letter_code
_entity_poly.pdbx_strand_id
1 'polypeptide(L)'
;MISTVTNPQTKYWYQEKWSYTIAFACNNNRQMMGEELSGLSIKELQNLESRLEMSLRGVRTKKDQILMDEIQELNRKGNLIHQENVELYKKQTTIALVKKQHLLGMDVMRC
;
A
#
# COMPACT_ATOMS: atom_id res chain seq x y z
N MET A 1 38.24 32.93 -8.44
CA MET A 1 38.60 31.54 -8.11
C MET A 1 38.67 31.42 -6.60
N ILE A 2 37.60 30.94 -5.95
CA ILE A 2 37.62 30.73 -4.50
C ILE A 2 38.36 29.42 -4.29
N SER A 3 39.63 29.49 -3.93
CA SER A 3 40.40 28.33 -3.48
C SER A 3 39.77 27.83 -2.18
N THR A 4 38.89 26.85 -2.28
CA THR A 4 38.41 26.09 -1.11
C THR A 4 39.58 25.28 -0.58
N VAL A 5 40.42 25.91 0.22
CA VAL A 5 41.34 25.20 1.12
C VAL A 5 40.47 24.62 2.24
N THR A 6 39.71 23.58 1.92
CA THR A 6 39.26 22.67 2.97
C THR A 6 40.51 22.08 3.57
N ASN A 7 40.77 22.40 4.84
CA ASN A 7 41.90 21.86 5.59
C ASN A 7 42.00 20.34 5.31
N PRO A 8 43.13 19.84 4.78
CA PRO A 8 43.28 18.43 4.45
C PRO A 8 42.94 17.51 5.62
N GLN A 9 43.24 17.94 6.85
CA GLN A 9 42.88 17.24 8.08
C GLN A 9 41.36 17.19 8.28
N THR A 10 40.63 18.29 8.05
CA THR A 10 39.17 18.29 8.19
C THR A 10 38.51 17.42 7.12
N LYS A 11 39.00 17.47 5.88
CA LYS A 11 38.51 16.61 4.79
C LYS A 11 38.70 15.13 5.12
N TYR A 12 39.87 14.78 5.67
CA TYR A 12 40.18 13.43 6.12
C TYR A 12 39.25 12.96 7.26
N TRP A 13 39.08 13.79 8.30
CA TRP A 13 38.17 13.50 9.42
C TRP A 13 36.74 13.24 8.95
N TYR A 14 36.22 14.05 8.02
CA TYR A 14 34.90 13.81 7.45
C TYR A 14 34.87 12.46 6.72
N GLN A 15 35.84 12.18 5.86
CA GLN A 15 35.89 10.93 5.11
C GLN A 15 35.90 9.69 6.01
N GLU A 16 36.68 9.71 7.10
CA GLU A 16 36.68 8.63 8.09
C GLU A 16 35.34 8.52 8.83
N LYS A 17 34.78 9.64 9.29
CA LYS A 17 33.49 9.69 9.97
C LYS A 17 32.37 9.12 9.09
N TRP A 18 32.36 9.48 7.81
CA TRP A 18 31.42 8.96 6.81
C TRP A 18 31.60 7.46 6.59
N SER A 19 32.84 6.99 6.44
CA SER A 19 33.16 5.57 6.24
C SER A 19 32.72 4.72 7.43
N TYR A 20 33.02 5.19 8.66
CA TYR A 20 32.56 4.56 9.89
C TYR A 20 31.02 4.50 9.98
N THR A 21 30.34 5.60 9.64
CA THR A 21 28.87 5.67 9.72
C THR A 21 28.22 4.68 8.75
N ILE A 22 28.74 4.57 7.53
CA ILE A 22 28.27 3.59 6.55
C ILE A 22 28.52 2.17 7.05
N ALA A 23 29.74 1.88 7.53
CA ALA A 23 30.07 0.55 8.05
C ALA A 23 29.16 0.15 9.23
N PHE A 24 28.94 1.08 10.16
CA PHE A 24 28.03 0.88 11.29
C PHE A 24 26.59 0.61 10.84
N ALA A 25 26.07 1.39 9.89
CA ALA A 25 24.72 1.22 9.36
C ALA A 25 24.56 -0.12 8.62
N CYS A 26 25.53 -0.51 7.79
CA CYS A 26 25.54 -1.81 7.10
C CYS A 26 25.57 -2.97 8.10
N ASN A 27 26.41 -2.89 9.13
CA ASN A 27 26.48 -3.92 10.18
C ASN A 27 25.16 -4.03 10.95
N ASN A 28 24.57 -2.90 11.32
CA ASN A 28 23.25 -2.90 11.95
C ASN A 28 22.19 -3.54 11.05
N ASN A 29 22.19 -3.23 9.75
CA ASN A 29 21.24 -3.85 8.82
C ASN A 29 21.43 -5.37 8.73
N ARG A 30 22.67 -5.88 8.67
CA ARG A 30 22.95 -7.32 8.71
C ARG A 30 22.41 -7.96 9.98
N GLN A 31 22.63 -7.34 11.15
CA GLN A 31 22.07 -7.82 12.41
C GLN A 31 20.54 -7.80 12.44
N MET A 32 19.89 -6.75 11.91
CA MET A 32 18.43 -6.73 11.74
C MET A 32 17.92 -7.84 10.81
N MET A 33 18.74 -8.29 9.87
CA MET A 33 18.45 -9.42 8.97
C MET A 33 18.77 -10.79 9.59
N GLY A 34 19.28 -10.83 10.83
CA GLY A 34 19.66 -12.07 11.51
C GLY A 34 21.05 -12.59 11.16
N GLU A 35 21.88 -11.79 10.51
CA GLU A 35 23.25 -12.11 10.14
C GLU A 35 24.26 -11.54 11.16
N GLU A 36 25.46 -12.14 11.25
CA GLU A 36 26.58 -11.63 12.09
C GLU A 36 26.18 -11.36 13.56
N LEU A 37 25.33 -12.22 14.13
CA LEU A 37 24.83 -12.10 15.51
C LEU A 37 25.85 -12.56 16.57
N SER A 38 26.89 -13.28 16.15
CA SER A 38 28.00 -13.69 17.02
C SER A 38 28.70 -12.45 17.58
N GLY A 39 28.76 -12.34 18.91
CA GLY A 39 29.37 -11.19 19.59
C GLY A 39 28.36 -10.23 20.23
N LEU A 40 27.06 -10.40 19.96
CA LEU A 40 26.01 -9.72 20.71
C LEU A 40 25.75 -10.42 22.05
N SER A 41 25.56 -9.62 23.09
CA SER A 41 25.07 -10.10 24.38
C SER A 41 23.58 -10.47 24.31
N ILE A 42 23.12 -11.25 25.30
CA ILE A 42 21.69 -11.62 25.43
C ILE A 42 20.80 -10.37 25.46
N LYS A 43 21.23 -9.32 26.16
CA LYS A 43 20.47 -8.05 26.23
C LYS A 43 20.37 -7.36 24.88
N GLU A 44 21.44 -7.37 24.08
CA GLU A 44 21.44 -6.78 22.75
C GLU A 44 20.58 -7.59 21.78
N LEU A 45 20.61 -8.92 21.87
CA LEU A 45 19.72 -9.81 21.11
C LEU A 45 18.24 -9.59 21.47
N GLN A 46 17.91 -9.43 22.75
CA GLN A 46 16.55 -9.12 23.18
C GLN A 46 16.08 -7.74 22.66
N ASN A 47 16.95 -6.74 22.69
CA ASN A 47 16.63 -5.42 22.11
C ASN A 47 16.43 -5.49 20.60
N LEU A 48 17.25 -6.29 19.90
CA LEU A 48 17.14 -6.55 18.48
C LEU A 48 15.79 -7.18 18.13
N GLU A 49 15.44 -8.26 18.84
CA GLU A 49 14.16 -8.95 18.69
C GLU A 49 12.97 -8.02 18.94
N SER A 50 13.01 -7.25 20.04
CA SER A 50 11.95 -6.29 20.37
C SER A 50 11.75 -5.25 19.27
N ARG A 51 12.85 -4.71 18.71
CA ARG A 51 12.79 -3.74 17.59
C ARG A 51 12.18 -4.35 16.34
N LEU A 52 12.56 -5.58 16.01
CA LEU A 52 12.01 -6.31 14.86
C LEU A 52 10.52 -6.58 15.05
N GLU A 53 10.12 -7.04 16.23
CA GLU A 53 8.72 -7.33 16.55
C GLU A 53 7.85 -6.06 16.46
N MET A 54 8.31 -4.96 17.05
CA MET A 54 7.60 -3.67 16.98
C MET A 54 7.46 -3.17 15.53
N SER A 55 8.55 -3.23 14.75
CA SER A 55 8.54 -2.81 13.35
C SER A 55 7.60 -3.68 12.51
N LEU A 56 7.70 -5.01 12.65
CA LEU A 56 6.86 -5.96 11.93
C LEU A 56 5.38 -5.77 12.27
N ARG A 57 5.06 -5.57 13.55
CA ARG A 57 3.71 -5.25 14.00
C ARG A 57 3.20 -3.97 13.36
N GLY A 58 4.01 -2.91 13.33
CA GLY A 58 3.67 -1.64 12.68
C GLY A 58 3.37 -1.81 11.18
N VAL A 59 4.24 -2.53 10.46
CA VAL A 59 4.05 -2.84 9.03
C VAL A 59 2.76 -3.63 8.81
N ARG A 60 2.50 -4.64 9.64
CA ARG A 60 1.30 -5.47 9.55
C ARG A 60 0.03 -4.65 9.78
N THR A 61 -0.01 -3.89 10.87
CA THR A 61 -1.15 -3.00 11.17
C THR A 61 -1.41 -2.01 10.03
N LYS A 62 -0.36 -1.42 9.45
CA LYS A 62 -0.53 -0.48 8.34
C LYS A 62 -1.06 -1.18 7.08
N LYS A 63 -0.55 -2.37 6.76
CA LYS A 63 -1.03 -3.18 5.64
C LYS A 63 -2.48 -3.58 5.84
N ASP A 64 -2.85 -4.05 7.03
CA ASP A 64 -4.21 -4.46 7.36
C ASP A 64 -5.18 -3.28 7.24
N GLN A 65 -4.80 -2.10 7.73
CA GLN A 65 -5.61 -0.88 7.56
C GLN A 65 -5.84 -0.55 6.08
N ILE A 66 -4.78 -0.52 5.26
CA ILE A 66 -4.90 -0.21 3.83
C ILE A 66 -5.80 -1.22 3.12
N LEU A 67 -5.64 -2.50 3.41
CA LEU A 67 -6.46 -3.55 2.79
C LEU A 67 -7.92 -3.44 3.22
N MET A 68 -8.19 -3.13 4.49
CA MET A 68 -9.54 -2.95 4.99
C MET A 68 -10.22 -1.74 4.34
N ASP A 69 -9.50 -0.63 4.19
CA ASP A 69 -9.99 0.56 3.50
C ASP A 69 -10.33 0.26 2.03
N GLU A 70 -9.45 -0.48 1.32
CA GLU A 70 -9.68 -0.88 -0.07
C GLU A 70 -10.88 -1.82 -0.21
N ILE A 71 -11.02 -2.80 0.68
CA ILE A 71 -12.18 -3.72 0.70
C ILE A 71 -13.48 -2.92 0.89
N GLN A 72 -13.49 -1.94 1.80
CA GLN A 72 -14.65 -1.11 2.05
C GLN A 72 -15.03 -0.27 0.83
N GLU A 73 -14.04 0.36 0.18
CA GLU A 73 -14.29 1.15 -1.03
C GLU A 73 -14.77 0.29 -2.21
N LEU A 74 -14.18 -0.89 -2.41
CA LEU A 74 -14.62 -1.81 -3.46
C LEU A 74 -16.04 -2.32 -3.21
N ASN A 75 -16.39 -2.67 -1.97
CA ASN A 75 -17.75 -3.06 -1.61
C ASN A 75 -18.75 -1.92 -1.85
N ARG A 76 -18.40 -0.68 -1.49
CA ARG A 76 -19.25 0.50 -1.74
C ARG A 76 -19.50 0.69 -3.24
N LYS A 77 -18.44 0.62 -4.06
CA LYS A 77 -18.56 0.72 -5.53
C LYS A 77 -19.39 -0.42 -6.11
N GLY A 78 -19.16 -1.65 -5.66
CA GLY A 78 -19.92 -2.82 -6.09
C GLY A 78 -21.42 -2.67 -5.79
N ASN A 79 -21.77 -2.17 -4.62
CA ASN A 79 -23.16 -1.93 -4.24
C ASN A 79 -23.83 -0.86 -5.11
N LEU A 80 -23.14 0.25 -5.39
CA LEU A 80 -23.67 1.31 -6.26
C LEU A 80 -23.92 0.79 -7.68
N ILE A 81 -22.94 0.10 -8.27
CA ILE A 81 -23.07 -0.50 -9.61
C ILE A 81 -24.21 -1.52 -9.63
N HIS A 82 -24.35 -2.33 -8.58
CA HIS A 82 -25.44 -3.29 -8.47
C HIS A 82 -26.81 -2.59 -8.45
N GLN A 83 -26.96 -1.52 -7.68
CA GLN A 83 -28.19 -0.72 -7.63
C GLN A 83 -28.52 -0.12 -9.00
N GLU A 84 -27.54 0.50 -9.66
CA GLU A 84 -27.72 1.06 -11.01
C GLU A 84 -28.14 -0.02 -12.01
N ASN A 85 -27.50 -1.19 -11.98
CA ASN A 85 -27.86 -2.31 -12.85
C ASN A 85 -29.30 -2.77 -12.61
N VAL A 86 -29.74 -2.90 -11.35
CA VAL A 86 -31.13 -3.24 -11.01
C VAL A 86 -32.11 -2.22 -11.59
N GLU A 87 -31.80 -0.92 -11.49
CA GLU A 87 -32.64 0.13 -12.07
C GLU A 87 -32.69 0.08 -13.60
N LEU A 88 -31.56 -0.16 -14.25
CA LEU A 88 -31.48 -0.30 -15.70
C LEU A 88 -32.28 -1.51 -16.19
N TYR A 89 -32.20 -2.66 -15.51
CA TYR A 89 -33.02 -3.83 -15.84
C TYR A 89 -34.52 -3.56 -15.70
N LYS A 90 -34.94 -2.82 -14.67
CA LYS A 90 -36.34 -2.39 -14.52
C LYS A 90 -36.77 -1.51 -15.69
N LYS A 91 -35.97 -0.50 -16.05
CA LYS A 91 -36.26 0.39 -17.20
C LYS A 91 -36.34 -0.38 -18.51
N GLN A 92 -35.39 -1.29 -18.76
CA GLN A 92 -35.37 -2.14 -19.95
C GLN A 92 -36.66 -2.99 -20.05
N THR A 93 -37.08 -3.57 -18.92
CA THR A 93 -38.31 -4.36 -18.84
C THR A 93 -39.54 -3.52 -19.17
N THR A 94 -39.66 -2.33 -18.59
CA THR A 94 -40.77 -1.40 -18.89
C THR A 94 -40.81 -1.02 -20.37
N ILE A 95 -39.66 -0.69 -20.97
CA ILE A 95 -39.57 -0.35 -22.40
C ILE A 95 -40.02 -1.53 -23.27
N ALA A 96 -39.62 -2.77 -22.93
CA ALA A 96 -40.03 -3.97 -23.65
C ALA A 96 -41.55 -4.17 -23.58
N LEU A 97 -42.17 -3.94 -22.41
CA LEU A 97 -43.62 -4.04 -22.23
C LEU A 97 -44.37 -2.99 -23.05
N VAL A 98 -43.94 -1.73 -23.03
CA VAL A 98 -44.56 -0.65 -23.81
C VAL A 98 -44.46 -0.91 -25.30
N LYS A 99 -43.28 -1.36 -25.79
CA LYS A 99 -43.12 -1.75 -27.20
C LYS A 99 -44.07 -2.87 -27.60
N LYS A 100 -44.23 -3.88 -26.75
CA LYS A 100 -45.16 -5.00 -26.99
C LYS A 100 -46.61 -4.51 -27.08
N GLN A 101 -47.04 -3.63 -26.18
CA GLN A 101 -48.39 -3.05 -26.22
C GLN A 101 -48.62 -2.21 -27.48
N HIS A 102 -47.63 -1.41 -27.90
CA HIS A 102 -47.75 -0.61 -29.12
C HIS A 102 -47.89 -1.49 -30.37
N LEU A 103 -47.07 -2.53 -30.51
CA LEU A 103 -47.16 -3.47 -31.63
C LEU A 103 -48.53 -4.17 -31.66
N LEU A 104 -49.01 -4.67 -30.51
CA LEU A 104 -50.34 -5.27 -30.41
C LEU A 104 -51.46 -4.28 -30.79
N GLY A 105 -51.36 -3.01 -30.37
CA GLY A 105 -52.31 -1.97 -30.75
C GLY A 105 -52.29 -1.63 -32.26
N MET A 106 -51.10 -1.66 -32.87
CA MET A 106 -50.95 -1.47 -34.32
C MET A 106 -51.56 -2.64 -35.12
N ASP A 107 -51.42 -3.88 -34.64
CA ASP A 107 -52.01 -5.06 -35.28
C ASP A 107 -53.55 -5.03 -35.21
N VAL A 108 -54.14 -4.59 -34.09
CA VAL A 108 -55.60 -4.46 -33.93
C VAL A 108 -56.20 -3.38 -34.84
N MET A 109 -55.49 -2.27 -35.10
CA MET A 109 -55.96 -1.25 -36.05
C MET A 109 -55.78 -1.65 -37.53
N ARG A 110 -55.08 -2.75 -37.80
CA ARG A 110 -54.85 -3.26 -39.16
C ARG A 110 -55.90 -4.28 -39.61
N CYS A 111 -56.67 -4.83 -38.67
CA CYS A 111 -57.83 -5.69 -38.92
C CYS A 111 -59.09 -4.85 -39.15
#